data_AF-A0A0G2QMW3-F1
#
_entry.id   AF-A0A0G2QMW3-F1
#
_cell.length_a   1.000
_cell.length_b   1.000
_cell.length_c   1.000
_cell.angle_alpha   90.00
_cell.angle_beta   90.00
_cell.angle_gamma   90.00
#
_symmetry.space_group_name_H-M   'P 1'
#
loop_
_entity.id
_entity.type
_entity.pdbx_description
1 polymer ?
#
loop_
_entity_poly.entity_id
_entity_poly.type
_entity_poly.pdbx_seq_one_letter_code
_entity_poly.pdbx_strand_id
1 'polypeptide(L)'
;GTRGSSRDYGVHSCEGCKGFFRRSIQQKIQYRPCTKNQQCSILRINRNRCQYCKLKKCIAVGMSRDAVRFGRVPKREKAKILAAMQSVNARSQEKAVLAELDDDTRVTAAIIRAHMDTCGFTRDKVAPMLQQARTNPSYTQCPPTLACPLNPRPVPLHGQQELVQDFSERFSPAIRGVVEFAKRLPGFQQLPQEDQVTLLKAGVFEVLLVRLAAMFDARTNTMLCLNGQLLRREALHTSVNARFLMDSMFD
;
A
#
# COMPACT_ATOMS: atom_id res chain seq x y z
N GLY A 1 13.57 -39.20 32.22
CA GLY A 1 13.22 -38.01 31.44
C GLY A 1 13.81 -38.12 30.04
N THR A 2 13.01 -37.83 29.02
CA THR A 2 13.46 -37.51 27.66
C THR A 2 12.60 -36.38 27.11
N ARG A 3 13.24 -35.48 26.35
CA ARG A 3 12.71 -34.23 25.82
C ARG A 3 11.54 -34.47 24.86
N GLY A 4 10.46 -33.69 25.02
CA GLY A 4 9.36 -33.58 24.07
C GLY A 4 8.29 -34.67 24.16
N SER A 5 7.60 -34.82 25.31
CA SER A 5 6.45 -35.73 25.38
C SER A 5 5.18 -35.05 24.85
N SER A 6 4.88 -35.24 23.57
CA SER A 6 3.62 -34.77 22.96
C SER A 6 2.43 -35.40 23.69
N ARG A 7 1.52 -34.56 24.23
CA ARG A 7 0.25 -35.02 24.82
C ARG A 7 -0.74 -35.23 23.69
N ASP A 8 -1.21 -36.45 23.52
CA ASP A 8 -2.22 -36.80 22.53
C ASP A 8 -3.58 -36.89 23.21
N TYR A 9 -4.55 -36.10 22.74
CA TYR A 9 -5.93 -36.12 23.26
C TYR A 9 -6.02 -35.88 24.78
N GLY A 10 -5.11 -35.10 25.37
CA GLY A 10 -5.10 -34.72 26.78
C GLY A 10 -4.11 -35.49 27.66
N VAL A 11 -3.57 -36.61 27.19
CA VAL A 11 -2.71 -37.51 27.98
C VAL A 11 -1.43 -37.90 27.25
N HIS A 12 -0.40 -38.31 27.99
CA HIS A 12 0.79 -38.90 27.39
C HIS A 12 0.45 -40.29 26.86
N SER A 13 0.70 -40.51 25.56
CA SER A 13 0.34 -41.76 24.91
C SER A 13 1.42 -42.20 23.92
N CYS A 14 1.46 -43.50 23.65
CA CYS A 14 2.27 -43.99 22.52
C CYS A 14 1.51 -43.83 21.20
N GLU A 15 2.23 -43.69 20.10
CA GLU A 15 1.65 -43.55 18.74
C GLU A 15 0.64 -44.67 18.40
N GLY A 16 0.88 -45.89 18.89
CA GLY A 16 -0.04 -47.01 18.70
C GLY A 16 -1.40 -46.85 19.43
N CYS A 17 -1.44 -46.15 20.57
CA CYS A 17 -2.67 -45.86 21.30
C CYS A 17 -3.34 -44.58 20.78
N LYS A 18 -2.57 -43.55 20.40
CA LYS A 18 -3.04 -42.36 19.70
C LYS A 18 -3.81 -42.71 18.43
N GLY A 19 -3.19 -43.48 17.53
CA GLY A 19 -3.82 -43.87 16.27
C GLY A 19 -5.02 -44.80 16.46
N PHE A 20 -4.97 -45.69 17.45
CA PHE A 20 -6.10 -46.55 17.82
C PHE A 20 -7.28 -45.71 18.30
N PHE A 21 -7.08 -44.85 19.30
CA PHE A 21 -8.13 -44.01 19.87
C PHE A 21 -8.76 -43.08 18.83
N ARG A 22 -7.94 -42.44 17.98
CA ARG A 22 -8.42 -41.61 16.87
C ARG A 22 -9.39 -42.36 15.96
N ARG A 23 -9.03 -43.56 15.50
CA ARG A 23 -9.90 -44.37 14.62
C ARG A 23 -11.16 -44.83 15.34
N SER A 24 -11.04 -45.33 16.57
CA SER A 24 -12.18 -45.79 17.37
C SER A 24 -13.23 -44.70 17.54
N ILE A 25 -12.81 -43.45 17.81
CA ILE A 25 -13.74 -42.32 18.01
C ILE A 25 -14.26 -41.77 16.68
N GLN A 26 -13.40 -41.55 15.67
CA GLN A 26 -13.82 -40.97 14.38
C GLN A 26 -14.79 -41.86 13.60
N GLN A 27 -14.52 -43.16 13.56
CA GLN A 27 -15.35 -44.14 12.85
C GLN A 27 -16.46 -44.73 13.72
N LYS A 28 -16.59 -44.29 14.99
CA LYS A 28 -17.56 -44.80 15.96
C LYS A 28 -17.56 -46.34 16.06
N ILE A 29 -16.36 -46.93 16.07
CA ILE A 29 -16.20 -48.40 16.03
C ILE A 29 -16.75 -49.01 17.32
N GLN A 30 -17.64 -49.99 17.17
CA GLN A 30 -18.09 -50.85 18.27
C GLN A 30 -17.26 -52.13 18.27
N TYR A 31 -16.46 -52.33 19.32
CA TYR A 31 -15.67 -53.56 19.48
C TYR A 31 -16.49 -54.68 20.11
N ARG A 32 -16.20 -55.93 19.75
CA ARG A 32 -16.78 -57.10 20.38
C ARG A 32 -16.58 -57.05 21.91
N PRO A 33 -17.58 -57.47 22.72
CA PRO A 33 -17.45 -57.53 24.17
C PRO A 33 -16.23 -58.36 24.61
N CYS A 34 -15.61 -57.94 25.71
CA CYS A 34 -14.48 -58.67 26.27
C CYS A 34 -14.92 -60.04 26.80
N THR A 35 -14.17 -61.10 26.47
CA THR A 35 -14.40 -62.47 26.96
C THR A 35 -13.81 -62.76 28.35
N LYS A 36 -13.07 -61.81 28.93
CA LYS A 36 -12.38 -61.93 30.24
C LYS A 36 -12.84 -60.83 31.21
N ASN A 37 -14.14 -60.74 31.44
CA ASN A 37 -14.78 -59.84 32.41
C ASN A 37 -14.40 -58.36 32.31
N GLN A 38 -13.98 -57.90 31.12
CA GLN A 38 -13.56 -56.52 30.86
C GLN A 38 -12.38 -56.02 31.73
N GLN A 39 -11.52 -56.92 32.19
CA GLN A 39 -10.40 -56.64 33.11
C GLN A 39 -9.03 -57.02 32.52
N CYS A 40 -8.93 -57.12 31.18
CA CYS A 40 -7.66 -57.44 30.51
C CYS A 40 -6.58 -56.38 30.79
N SER A 41 -5.44 -56.80 31.34
CA SER A 41 -4.25 -55.97 31.47
C SER A 41 -3.67 -55.58 30.11
N ILE A 42 -3.67 -54.28 29.78
CA ILE A 42 -3.15 -53.74 28.51
C ILE A 42 -1.69 -53.29 28.67
N LEU A 43 -0.79 -54.10 28.11
CA LEU A 43 0.67 -53.93 28.10
C LEU A 43 1.20 -53.94 26.66
N ARG A 44 2.45 -53.51 26.44
CA ARG A 44 3.06 -53.41 25.09
C ARG A 44 2.93 -54.69 24.27
N ILE A 45 3.10 -55.85 24.90
CA ILE A 45 3.09 -57.18 24.26
C ILE A 45 1.68 -57.70 23.92
N ASN A 46 0.65 -57.27 24.65
CA ASN A 46 -0.68 -57.88 24.58
C ASN A 46 -1.80 -56.87 24.26
N ARG A 47 -1.46 -55.59 24.06
CA ARG A 47 -2.42 -54.49 23.86
C ARG A 47 -3.37 -54.67 22.67
N ASN A 48 -3.08 -55.58 21.75
CA ASN A 48 -3.95 -55.87 20.60
C ASN A 48 -4.86 -57.08 20.82
N ARG A 49 -4.69 -57.86 21.91
CA ARG A 49 -5.49 -59.05 22.19
C ARG A 49 -6.95 -58.74 22.53
N CYS A 50 -7.23 -57.56 23.10
CA CYS A 50 -8.60 -57.16 23.45
C CYS A 50 -8.80 -55.67 23.15
N GLN A 51 -9.43 -55.37 22.01
CA GLN A 51 -9.68 -54.00 21.57
C GLN A 51 -10.68 -53.27 22.50
N TYR A 52 -11.67 -53.99 23.04
CA TYR A 52 -12.62 -53.46 24.01
C TYR A 52 -11.90 -52.89 25.24
N CYS A 53 -11.09 -53.71 25.92
CA CYS A 53 -10.34 -53.27 27.10
C CYS A 53 -9.28 -52.22 26.76
N LYS A 54 -8.71 -52.25 25.55
CA LYS A 54 -7.79 -51.21 25.07
C LYS A 54 -8.48 -49.85 24.98
N LEU A 55 -9.66 -49.78 24.36
CA LEU A 55 -10.44 -48.53 24.25
C LEU A 55 -10.92 -48.07 25.63
N LYS A 56 -11.45 -48.99 26.45
CA LYS A 56 -11.84 -48.73 27.84
C LYS A 56 -10.69 -48.10 28.62
N LYS A 57 -9.47 -48.64 28.51
CA LYS A 57 -8.28 -48.08 29.16
C LYS A 57 -7.93 -46.69 28.62
N CYS A 58 -7.96 -46.46 27.31
CA CYS A 58 -7.70 -45.14 26.72
C CYS A 58 -8.63 -44.06 27.28
N ILE A 59 -9.93 -44.37 27.41
CA ILE A 59 -10.90 -43.45 28.02
C ILE A 59 -10.63 -43.29 29.51
N ALA A 60 -10.39 -44.39 30.23
CA ALA A 60 -10.15 -44.38 31.67
C ALA A 60 -8.91 -43.58 32.08
N VAL A 61 -7.86 -43.55 31.25
CA VAL A 61 -6.66 -42.73 31.50
C VAL A 61 -6.85 -41.26 31.13
N GLY A 62 -7.99 -40.87 30.54
CA GLY A 62 -8.33 -39.48 30.26
C GLY A 62 -8.16 -39.02 28.82
N MET A 63 -8.09 -39.93 27.82
CA MET A 63 -8.13 -39.49 26.42
C MET A 63 -9.50 -38.85 26.10
N SER A 64 -9.50 -37.58 25.72
CA SER A 64 -10.71 -36.81 25.44
C SER A 64 -11.26 -37.14 24.05
N ARG A 65 -12.55 -37.51 24.00
CA ARG A 65 -13.30 -37.74 22.75
C ARG A 65 -13.49 -36.43 21.97
N ASP A 66 -13.63 -35.32 22.68
CA ASP A 66 -13.84 -33.99 22.08
C ASP A 66 -12.56 -33.46 21.46
N ALA A 67 -11.39 -33.79 22.01
CA ALA A 67 -10.09 -33.49 21.41
C ALA A 67 -9.85 -34.25 20.08
N VAL A 68 -10.73 -35.19 19.71
CA VAL A 68 -10.71 -35.88 18.42
C VAL A 68 -11.52 -35.11 17.34
N ARG A 69 -12.15 -33.96 17.69
CA ARG A 69 -12.89 -33.13 16.72
C ARG A 69 -11.99 -32.23 15.88
N PHE A 70 -12.29 -32.32 14.58
CA PHE A 70 -11.66 -31.74 13.39
C PHE A 70 -10.13 -31.70 13.43
N GLY A 71 -9.52 -32.57 12.63
CA GLY A 71 -8.10 -32.46 12.31
C GLY A 71 -7.76 -31.10 11.68
N ARG A 72 -6.54 -30.98 11.16
CA ARG A 72 -6.11 -29.78 10.42
C ARG A 72 -7.14 -29.43 9.35
N VAL A 73 -7.64 -28.18 9.35
CA VAL A 73 -8.51 -27.66 8.28
C VAL A 73 -7.86 -27.97 6.94
N PRO A 74 -8.56 -28.66 6.01
CA PRO A 74 -8.01 -28.95 4.70
C PRO A 74 -7.52 -27.65 4.04
N LYS A 75 -6.33 -27.67 3.42
CA LYS A 75 -5.73 -26.46 2.82
C LYS A 75 -6.71 -25.74 1.88
N ARG A 76 -7.52 -26.50 1.13
CA ARG A 76 -8.58 -25.98 0.24
C ARG A 76 -9.65 -25.20 0.99
N GLU A 77 -10.08 -25.69 2.15
CA GLU A 77 -11.10 -25.02 2.96
C GLU A 77 -10.55 -23.77 3.63
N LYS A 78 -9.30 -23.82 4.10
CA LYS A 78 -8.58 -22.63 4.57
C LYS A 78 -8.47 -21.55 3.46
N ALA A 79 -8.16 -21.96 2.23
CA ALA A 79 -8.07 -21.03 1.09
C ALA A 79 -9.41 -20.37 0.77
N LYS A 80 -10.52 -21.13 0.79
CA LYS A 80 -11.87 -20.56 0.60
C LYS A 80 -12.24 -19.55 1.69
N ILE A 81 -11.96 -19.86 2.95
CA ILE A 81 -12.24 -18.95 4.08
C ILE A 81 -11.45 -17.65 3.90
N LEU A 82 -10.16 -17.73 3.57
CA LEU A 82 -9.33 -16.55 3.30
C LEU A 82 -9.86 -15.71 2.13
N ALA A 83 -10.24 -16.35 1.03
CA ALA A 83 -10.82 -15.67 -0.13
C ALA A 83 -12.16 -14.98 0.21
N ALA A 84 -13.02 -15.63 0.99
CA ALA A 84 -14.28 -15.06 1.45
C ALA A 84 -14.06 -13.87 2.40
N MET A 85 -13.09 -13.96 3.32
CA MET A 85 -12.73 -12.84 4.19
C MET A 85 -12.18 -11.66 3.38
N GLN A 86 -11.32 -11.92 2.38
CA GLN A 86 -10.78 -10.89 1.49
C GLN A 86 -11.88 -10.19 0.69
N SER A 87 -12.89 -10.91 0.19
CA SER A 87 -13.97 -10.30 -0.59
C SER A 87 -14.90 -9.43 0.26
N VAL A 88 -15.20 -9.85 1.50
CA VAL A 88 -15.98 -9.04 2.45
C VAL A 88 -15.23 -7.77 2.81
N ASN A 89 -13.92 -7.87 3.07
CA ASN A 89 -13.09 -6.71 3.36
C ASN A 89 -13.04 -5.74 2.16
N ALA A 90 -12.85 -6.24 0.94
CA ALA A 90 -12.83 -5.40 -0.26
C ALA A 90 -14.15 -4.63 -0.43
N ARG A 91 -15.30 -5.30 -0.29
CA ARG A 91 -16.62 -4.65 -0.35
C ARG A 91 -16.84 -3.60 0.75
N SER A 92 -16.33 -3.87 1.96
CA SER A 92 -16.43 -2.90 3.06
C SER A 92 -15.57 -1.66 2.81
N GLN A 93 -14.38 -1.82 2.23
CA GLN A 93 -13.52 -0.70 1.83
C GLN A 93 -14.15 0.12 0.70
N GLU A 94 -14.68 -0.55 -0.32
CA GLU A 94 -15.37 0.11 -1.44
C GLU A 94 -16.55 0.95 -0.95
N LYS A 95 -17.39 0.41 -0.05
CA LYS A 95 -18.51 1.15 0.53
C LYS A 95 -18.05 2.36 1.36
N ALA A 96 -16.95 2.24 2.10
CA ALA A 96 -16.40 3.34 2.87
C ALA A 96 -15.85 4.47 1.97
N VAL A 97 -15.17 4.11 0.87
CA VAL A 97 -14.69 5.08 -0.12
C VAL A 97 -15.87 5.79 -0.80
N LEU A 98 -16.89 5.04 -1.24
CA LEU A 98 -18.08 5.65 -1.85
C LEU A 98 -18.79 6.63 -0.91
N ALA A 99 -18.92 6.27 0.37
CA ALA A 99 -19.51 7.17 1.36
C ALA A 99 -18.66 8.41 1.64
N GLU A 100 -17.33 8.32 1.55
CA GLU A 100 -16.45 9.48 1.65
C GLU A 100 -16.53 10.38 0.41
N LEU A 101 -16.70 9.78 -0.77
CA LEU A 101 -16.83 10.49 -2.04
C LEU A 101 -18.20 11.15 -2.25
N ASP A 102 -19.25 10.68 -1.58
CA ASP A 102 -20.62 11.23 -1.65
C ASP A 102 -20.77 12.57 -0.88
N ASP A 103 -19.83 12.87 0.03
CA ASP A 103 -19.78 14.13 0.77
C ASP A 103 -18.86 15.14 0.05
N ASP A 104 -19.44 15.91 -0.88
CA ASP A 104 -18.73 16.93 -1.66
C ASP A 104 -17.93 17.93 -0.80
N THR A 105 -18.46 18.28 0.37
CA THR A 105 -17.81 19.25 1.27
C THR A 105 -16.54 18.65 1.86
N ARG A 106 -16.62 17.39 2.29
CA ARG A 106 -15.49 16.65 2.83
C ARG A 106 -14.44 16.35 1.76
N VAL A 107 -14.85 15.95 0.55
CA VAL A 107 -13.96 15.73 -0.58
C VAL A 107 -13.21 17.02 -0.92
N THR A 108 -13.92 18.13 -1.05
CA THR A 108 -13.33 19.45 -1.33
C THR A 108 -12.33 19.85 -0.25
N ALA A 109 -12.70 19.70 1.03
CA ALA A 109 -11.80 20.00 2.14
C ALA A 109 -10.54 19.11 2.13
N ALA A 110 -10.67 17.83 1.78
CA ALA A 110 -9.55 16.90 1.67
C ALA A 110 -8.60 17.30 0.54
N ILE A 111 -9.14 17.66 -0.64
CA ILE A 111 -8.35 18.14 -1.79
C ILE A 111 -7.60 19.43 -1.44
N ILE A 112 -8.29 20.41 -0.85
CA ILE A 112 -7.68 21.69 -0.44
C ILE A 112 -6.55 21.44 0.56
N ARG A 113 -6.79 20.64 1.60
CA ARG A 113 -5.78 20.31 2.60
C ARG A 113 -4.58 19.60 1.98
N ALA A 114 -4.83 18.58 1.16
CA ALA A 114 -3.79 17.87 0.43
C ALA A 114 -2.96 18.83 -0.42
N HIS A 115 -3.59 19.77 -1.14
CA HIS A 115 -2.89 20.77 -1.92
C HIS A 115 -2.02 21.68 -1.04
N MET A 116 -2.58 22.25 0.02
CA MET A 116 -1.87 23.20 0.90
C MET A 116 -0.64 22.58 1.57
N ASP A 117 -0.75 21.31 1.99
CA ASP A 117 0.31 20.61 2.69
C ASP A 117 1.43 20.11 1.76
N THR A 118 1.14 19.86 0.49
CA THR A 118 2.07 19.20 -0.46
C THR A 118 2.57 20.12 -1.58
N CYS A 119 1.93 21.28 -1.78
CA CYS A 119 2.35 22.26 -2.76
C CYS A 119 3.29 23.28 -2.13
N GLY A 120 4.51 23.40 -2.66
CA GLY A 120 5.46 24.47 -2.29
C GLY A 120 5.10 25.84 -2.89
N PHE A 121 4.17 25.87 -3.85
CA PHE A 121 3.87 27.04 -4.67
C PHE A 121 2.44 27.54 -4.44
N THR A 122 1.91 27.42 -3.22
CA THR A 122 0.61 28.02 -2.90
C THR A 122 0.71 29.54 -2.95
N ARG A 123 -0.41 30.22 -3.20
CA ARG A 123 -0.45 31.68 -3.31
C ARG A 123 0.22 32.38 -2.12
N ASP A 124 -0.03 31.89 -0.91
CA ASP A 124 0.55 32.46 0.32
C ASP A 124 2.07 32.25 0.40
N LYS A 125 2.58 31.11 -0.07
CA LYS A 125 4.02 30.81 -0.10
C LYS A 125 4.74 31.60 -1.19
N VAL A 126 4.08 31.83 -2.33
CA VAL A 126 4.65 32.50 -3.50
C VAL A 126 4.59 34.02 -3.41
N ALA A 127 3.57 34.59 -2.75
CA ALA A 127 3.43 36.03 -2.57
C ALA A 127 4.71 36.75 -2.11
N PRO A 128 5.42 36.30 -1.04
CA PRO A 128 6.68 36.94 -0.65
C PRO A 128 7.80 36.76 -1.67
N MET A 129 7.84 35.62 -2.39
CA MET A 129 8.84 35.37 -3.43
C MET A 129 8.67 36.33 -4.61
N LEU A 130 7.42 36.56 -5.05
CA LEU A 130 7.11 37.54 -6.10
C LEU A 130 7.40 38.96 -5.64
N GLN A 131 7.08 39.31 -4.39
CA GLN A 131 7.42 40.63 -3.84
C GLN A 131 8.93 40.85 -3.85
N GLN A 132 9.71 39.88 -3.40
CA GLN A 132 11.17 39.95 -3.45
C GLN A 132 11.68 40.11 -4.89
N ALA A 133 11.16 39.31 -5.83
CA ALA A 133 11.55 39.38 -7.23
C ALA A 133 11.20 40.73 -7.90
N ARG A 134 10.13 41.40 -7.46
CA ARG A 134 9.83 42.78 -7.88
C ARG A 134 10.83 43.79 -7.34
N THR A 135 11.25 43.65 -6.08
CA THR A 135 12.18 44.58 -5.44
C THR A 135 13.63 44.40 -5.90
N ASN A 136 14.03 43.17 -6.21
CA ASN A 136 15.38 42.84 -6.67
C ASN A 136 15.31 41.87 -7.86
N PRO A 137 14.97 42.37 -9.06
CA PRO A 137 14.74 41.51 -10.21
C PRO A 137 16.04 40.91 -10.73
N SER A 138 16.11 39.58 -10.76
CA SER A 138 17.18 38.83 -11.44
C SER A 138 16.58 38.11 -12.64
N TYR A 139 16.77 38.66 -13.84
CA TYR A 139 16.27 38.03 -15.06
C TYR A 139 17.20 36.91 -15.52
N THR A 140 16.61 35.85 -16.08
CA THR A 140 17.43 34.86 -16.79
C THR A 140 18.08 35.48 -18.02
N GLN A 141 19.35 35.11 -18.28
CA GLN A 141 20.08 35.48 -19.50
C GLN A 141 20.00 34.37 -20.56
N CYS A 142 19.01 33.49 -20.44
CA CYS A 142 18.85 32.32 -21.29
C CYS A 142 18.51 32.72 -22.75
N PRO A 143 19.16 32.11 -23.77
CA PRO A 143 18.74 32.24 -25.16
C PRO A 143 17.29 31.75 -25.35
N PRO A 144 16.49 32.37 -26.25
CA PRO A 144 15.06 32.04 -26.41
C PRO A 144 14.76 30.59 -26.81
N THR A 145 15.79 29.88 -27.28
CA THR A 145 15.73 28.49 -27.74
C THR A 145 15.72 27.47 -26.62
N LEU A 146 16.00 27.87 -25.38
CA LEU A 146 16.25 26.95 -24.27
C LEU A 146 15.52 27.33 -22.96
N ALA A 147 14.68 28.37 -23.00
CA ALA A 147 13.93 28.82 -21.84
C ALA A 147 12.82 27.82 -21.49
N CYS A 148 12.92 27.25 -20.30
CA CYS A 148 11.84 26.52 -19.67
C CYS A 148 11.59 27.17 -18.29
N PRO A 149 10.35 27.45 -17.86
CA PRO A 149 10.06 28.03 -16.54
C PRO A 149 10.55 27.13 -15.39
N LEU A 150 10.66 25.87 -15.76
CA LEU A 150 11.12 24.76 -14.99
C LEU A 150 12.65 24.54 -15.14
N ASN A 151 13.29 25.06 -16.19
CA ASN A 151 14.75 25.07 -16.40
C ASN A 151 15.27 26.41 -16.97
N PRO A 152 15.59 27.39 -16.11
CA PRO A 152 16.04 28.73 -16.52
C PRO A 152 17.52 28.83 -16.92
N ARG A 153 18.33 27.77 -16.78
CA ARG A 153 19.76 27.77 -17.18
C ARG A 153 20.08 26.57 -18.05
N PRO A 154 20.29 26.78 -19.35
CA PRO A 154 20.70 25.73 -20.27
C PRO A 154 22.09 25.97 -20.87
N VAL A 155 22.82 27.00 -20.41
CA VAL A 155 24.22 27.20 -20.81
C VAL A 155 25.09 26.40 -19.85
N PRO A 156 25.69 25.30 -20.30
CA PRO A 156 26.55 24.52 -19.43
C PRO A 156 27.92 25.19 -19.40
N LEU A 157 28.42 25.47 -18.20
CA LEU A 157 29.84 25.81 -18.06
C LEU A 157 30.72 24.57 -18.37
N HIS A 158 30.19 23.33 -18.22
CA HIS A 158 30.97 22.07 -18.32
C HIS A 158 30.23 20.84 -18.95
N GLY A 159 29.29 21.01 -19.89
CA GLY A 159 28.64 19.92 -20.66
C GLY A 159 27.16 19.63 -20.36
N GLN A 160 26.48 18.90 -21.26
CA GLN A 160 25.02 18.63 -21.23
C GLN A 160 24.55 17.79 -20.03
N GLN A 161 25.44 17.06 -19.35
CA GLN A 161 25.09 16.11 -18.29
C GLN A 161 24.73 16.79 -16.96
N GLU A 162 25.38 17.91 -16.62
CA GLU A 162 25.05 18.72 -15.43
C GLU A 162 23.68 19.40 -15.55
N LEU A 163 23.25 19.77 -16.77
CA LEU A 163 21.96 20.40 -17.01
C LEU A 163 20.78 19.48 -16.69
N VAL A 164 20.90 18.21 -17.10
CA VAL A 164 19.88 17.18 -16.79
C VAL A 164 19.87 16.88 -15.29
N GLN A 165 21.04 16.94 -14.65
CA GLN A 165 21.17 16.68 -13.22
C GLN A 165 20.60 17.81 -12.36
N ASP A 166 20.93 19.08 -12.64
CA ASP A 166 20.38 20.26 -11.94
C ASP A 166 18.86 20.38 -12.16
N PHE A 167 18.39 20.06 -13.37
CA PHE A 167 16.97 19.92 -13.68
C PHE A 167 16.31 18.84 -12.80
N SER A 168 16.86 17.62 -12.81
CA SER A 168 16.33 16.49 -12.05
C SER A 168 16.31 16.75 -10.54
N GLU A 169 17.35 17.39 -10.00
CA GLU A 169 17.46 17.72 -8.57
C GLU A 169 16.41 18.73 -8.11
N ARG A 170 16.11 19.75 -8.93
CA ARG A 170 15.09 20.76 -8.60
C ARG A 170 13.66 20.30 -8.85
N PHE A 171 13.46 19.40 -9.81
CA PHE A 171 12.14 18.84 -10.12
C PHE A 171 11.70 17.73 -9.19
N SER A 172 12.64 16.91 -8.73
CA SER A 172 12.33 15.75 -7.90
C SER A 172 11.50 16.11 -6.66
N PRO A 173 11.77 17.21 -5.92
CA PRO A 173 10.90 17.66 -4.83
C PRO A 173 9.48 18.01 -5.27
N ALA A 174 9.31 18.68 -6.41
CA ALA A 174 8.00 19.08 -6.91
C ALA A 174 7.16 17.86 -7.36
N ILE A 175 7.79 16.92 -8.07
CA ILE A 175 7.18 15.63 -8.46
C ILE A 175 6.80 14.82 -7.21
N ARG A 176 7.70 14.73 -6.21
CA ARG A 176 7.39 14.10 -4.92
C ARG A 176 6.18 14.74 -4.25
N GLY A 177 6.06 16.06 -4.30
CA GLY A 177 4.89 16.79 -3.83
C GLY A 177 3.59 16.45 -4.56
N VAL A 178 3.63 16.13 -5.86
CA VAL A 178 2.45 15.66 -6.62
C VAL A 178 2.10 14.21 -6.27
N VAL A 179 3.10 13.34 -6.08
CA VAL A 179 2.87 11.97 -5.64
C VAL A 179 2.24 11.94 -4.25
N GLU A 180 2.75 12.76 -3.33
CA GLU A 180 2.20 12.86 -1.97
C GLU A 180 0.81 13.50 -1.96
N PHE A 181 0.55 14.46 -2.85
CA PHE A 181 -0.79 15.00 -3.07
C PHE A 181 -1.78 13.90 -3.48
N ALA A 182 -1.45 13.12 -4.50
CA ALA A 182 -2.32 12.04 -4.99
C ALA A 182 -2.63 11.02 -3.90
N LYS A 183 -1.62 10.63 -3.11
CA LYS A 183 -1.80 9.71 -1.97
C LYS A 183 -2.76 10.21 -0.89
N ARG A 184 -2.99 11.51 -0.79
CA ARG A 184 -3.90 12.13 0.18
C ARG A 184 -5.30 12.35 -0.38
N LEU A 185 -5.52 12.08 -1.67
CA LEU A 185 -6.85 12.17 -2.27
C LEU A 185 -7.72 11.00 -1.79
N PRO A 186 -8.99 11.26 -1.41
CA PRO A 186 -9.94 10.20 -1.10
C PRO A 186 -10.02 9.17 -2.23
N GLY A 187 -9.97 7.88 -1.89
CA GLY A 187 -10.07 6.78 -2.86
C GLY A 187 -8.78 6.41 -3.62
N PHE A 188 -7.75 7.27 -3.64
CA PHE A 188 -6.55 7.00 -4.47
C PHE A 188 -5.74 5.79 -3.99
N GLN A 189 -5.57 5.62 -2.67
CA GLN A 189 -4.79 4.52 -2.11
C GLN A 189 -5.48 3.15 -2.26
N GLN A 190 -6.79 3.16 -2.51
CA GLN A 190 -7.60 1.96 -2.70
C GLN A 190 -7.53 1.45 -4.14
N LEU A 191 -6.99 2.23 -5.08
CA LEU A 191 -6.71 1.79 -6.44
C LEU A 191 -5.58 0.76 -6.49
N PRO A 192 -5.59 -0.17 -7.47
CA PRO A 192 -4.45 -1.03 -7.75
C PRO A 192 -3.14 -0.24 -7.92
N GLN A 193 -2.01 -0.80 -7.49
CA GLN A 193 -0.72 -0.11 -7.56
C GLN A 193 -0.33 0.26 -9.00
N GLU A 194 -0.68 -0.59 -9.98
CA GLU A 194 -0.44 -0.34 -11.40
C GLU A 194 -1.22 0.89 -11.89
N ASP A 195 -2.46 1.04 -11.45
CA ASP A 195 -3.32 2.18 -11.80
C ASP A 195 -2.82 3.46 -11.15
N GLN A 196 -2.42 3.42 -9.87
CA GLN A 196 -1.81 4.56 -9.19
C GLN A 196 -0.58 5.09 -9.95
N VAL A 197 0.30 4.17 -10.40
CA VAL A 197 1.49 4.52 -11.18
C VAL A 197 1.11 5.08 -12.54
N THR A 198 0.12 4.49 -13.21
CA THR A 198 -0.34 4.93 -14.53
C THR A 198 -0.95 6.33 -14.48
N LEU A 199 -1.83 6.59 -13.50
CA LEU A 199 -2.42 7.91 -13.26
C LEU A 199 -1.36 8.97 -12.95
N LEU A 200 -0.38 8.65 -12.11
CA LEU A 200 0.72 9.57 -11.81
C LEU A 200 1.59 9.85 -13.03
N LYS A 201 1.92 8.83 -13.83
CA LYS A 201 2.71 9.01 -15.06
C LYS A 201 2.00 9.90 -16.07
N ALA A 202 0.68 9.78 -16.20
CA ALA A 202 -0.12 10.58 -17.11
C ALA A 202 -0.31 12.02 -16.61
N GLY A 203 -0.63 12.21 -15.32
CA GLY A 203 -1.09 13.51 -14.81
C GLY A 203 -0.05 14.37 -14.08
N VAL A 204 1.15 13.85 -13.77
CA VAL A 204 2.11 14.58 -12.90
C VAL A 204 2.49 15.96 -13.45
N PHE A 205 2.68 16.07 -14.77
CA PHE A 205 3.07 17.33 -15.39
C PHE A 205 1.92 18.34 -15.43
N GLU A 206 0.70 17.90 -15.70
CA GLU A 206 -0.49 18.77 -15.71
C GLU A 206 -0.72 19.38 -14.31
N VAL A 207 -0.68 18.55 -13.25
CA VAL A 207 -0.82 19.03 -11.87
C VAL A 207 0.32 19.99 -11.51
N LEU A 208 1.55 19.70 -11.95
CA LEU A 208 2.70 20.56 -11.69
C LEU A 208 2.53 21.92 -12.39
N LEU A 209 2.06 21.95 -13.62
CA LEU A 209 1.82 23.18 -14.37
C LEU A 209 0.77 24.06 -13.70
N VAL A 210 -0.35 23.48 -13.27
CA VAL A 210 -1.38 24.20 -12.52
C VAL A 210 -0.80 24.81 -11.22
N ARG A 211 0.08 24.08 -10.52
CA ARG A 211 0.75 24.61 -9.32
C ARG A 211 1.71 25.76 -9.65
N LEU A 212 2.42 25.66 -10.77
CA LEU A 212 3.36 26.70 -11.21
C LEU A 212 2.67 27.94 -11.76
N ALA A 213 1.38 27.88 -12.08
CA ALA A 213 0.60 29.06 -12.44
C ALA A 213 0.62 30.14 -11.35
N ALA A 214 0.71 29.74 -10.07
CA ALA A 214 0.86 30.67 -8.96
C ALA A 214 2.17 31.49 -9.01
N MET A 215 3.18 31.02 -9.75
CA MET A 215 4.48 31.67 -9.94
C MET A 215 4.46 32.72 -11.05
N PHE A 216 3.35 32.87 -11.77
CA PHE A 216 3.16 33.93 -12.76
C PHE A 216 2.78 35.24 -12.09
N ASP A 217 3.47 36.31 -12.46
CA ASP A 217 3.17 37.67 -12.02
C ASP A 217 2.57 38.49 -13.15
N ALA A 218 1.25 38.66 -13.10
CA ALA A 218 0.50 39.46 -14.06
C ALA A 218 0.91 40.95 -14.07
N ARG A 219 1.49 41.49 -12.98
CA ARG A 219 1.87 42.91 -12.92
C ARG A 219 3.11 43.22 -13.76
N THR A 220 4.08 42.32 -13.73
CA THR A 220 5.34 42.47 -14.45
C THR A 220 5.37 41.65 -15.74
N ASN A 221 4.32 40.87 -15.99
CA ASN A 221 4.22 39.92 -17.10
C ASN A 221 5.43 38.96 -17.14
N THR A 222 5.78 38.40 -15.98
CA THR A 222 6.94 37.52 -15.81
C THR A 222 6.59 36.28 -15.01
N MET A 223 7.28 35.18 -15.29
CA MET A 223 7.19 33.96 -14.50
C MET A 223 8.42 33.81 -13.59
N LEU A 224 8.20 33.52 -12.31
CA LEU A 224 9.28 33.19 -11.37
C LEU A 224 9.67 31.72 -11.54
N CYS A 225 10.93 31.47 -11.90
CA CYS A 225 11.45 30.12 -12.07
C CYS A 225 11.85 29.50 -10.72
N LEU A 226 11.97 28.17 -10.67
CA LEU A 226 12.33 27.42 -9.46
C LEU A 226 13.73 27.76 -8.90
N ASN A 227 14.58 28.43 -9.69
CA ASN A 227 15.89 28.90 -9.23
C ASN A 227 15.88 30.35 -8.73
N GLY A 228 14.71 30.99 -8.65
CA GLY A 228 14.54 32.38 -8.21
C GLY A 228 14.73 33.44 -9.29
N GLN A 229 15.08 33.07 -10.53
CA GLN A 229 15.19 34.01 -11.64
C GLN A 229 13.84 34.28 -12.31
N LEU A 230 13.69 35.46 -12.89
CA LEU A 230 12.52 35.89 -13.65
C LEU A 230 12.68 35.56 -15.13
N LEU A 231 11.62 34.99 -15.70
CA LEU A 231 11.47 34.72 -17.12
C LEU A 231 10.44 35.66 -17.74
N ARG A 232 10.81 36.35 -18.82
CA ARG A 232 9.92 37.21 -19.61
C ARG A 232 9.30 36.45 -20.76
N ARG A 233 8.14 36.90 -21.23
CA ARG A 233 7.46 36.33 -22.41
C ARG A 233 8.35 36.36 -23.66
N GLU A 234 9.12 37.43 -23.87
CA GLU A 234 10.00 37.55 -25.05
C GLU A 234 11.17 36.54 -25.05
N ALA A 235 11.46 35.89 -23.92
CA ALA A 235 12.50 34.88 -23.84
C ALA A 235 12.00 33.46 -24.21
N LEU A 236 10.74 33.28 -24.60
CA LEU A 236 10.12 31.95 -24.80
C LEU A 236 10.04 31.46 -26.26
N HIS A 237 10.75 32.09 -27.21
CA HIS A 237 10.48 31.95 -28.64
C HIS A 237 10.69 30.56 -29.29
N THR A 238 11.13 29.48 -28.61
CA THR A 238 11.39 28.22 -29.36
C THR A 238 11.16 26.88 -28.63
N SER A 239 10.70 26.82 -27.38
CA SER A 239 10.47 25.53 -26.71
C SER A 239 9.12 24.91 -27.13
N VAL A 240 9.13 24.02 -28.12
CA VAL A 240 7.91 23.46 -28.77
C VAL A 240 7.01 22.68 -27.81
N ASN A 241 7.57 22.01 -26.80
CA ASN A 241 6.82 21.08 -25.95
C ASN A 241 6.11 21.74 -24.75
N ALA A 242 6.53 22.94 -24.35
CA ALA A 242 5.89 23.69 -23.25
C ALA A 242 5.18 24.97 -23.73
N ARG A 243 5.31 25.33 -25.02
CA ARG A 243 4.80 26.59 -25.57
C ARG A 243 3.28 26.74 -25.40
N PHE A 244 2.49 25.72 -25.74
CA PHE A 244 1.03 25.80 -25.61
C PHE A 244 0.58 26.14 -24.17
N LEU A 245 1.23 25.54 -23.17
CA LEU A 245 0.89 25.71 -21.76
C LEU A 245 1.43 27.02 -21.19
N MET A 246 2.60 27.47 -21.65
CA MET A 246 3.15 28.77 -21.30
C MET A 246 2.36 29.91 -21.93
N ASP A 247 2.05 29.82 -23.23
CA ASP A 247 1.20 30.80 -23.93
C ASP A 247 -0.15 30.92 -23.20
N SER A 248 -0.76 29.81 -22.76
CA SER A 248 -1.98 29.81 -21.92
C SER A 248 -1.82 30.43 -20.52
N MET A 249 -0.60 30.61 -20.00
CA MET A 249 -0.37 31.31 -18.73
C MET A 249 -0.13 32.81 -18.91
N PHE A 250 0.27 33.24 -20.11
CA PHE A 250 0.54 34.62 -20.48
C PHE A 250 -0.62 35.29 -21.23
N ASP A 251 -1.66 34.54 -21.60
CA ASP A 251 -2.92 35.00 -22.18
C ASP A 251 -4.06 34.95 -21.14
#